data_AF-A0A3S1HMC9-F1
#
_entry.id   AF-A0A3S1HMC9-F1
#
_cell.length_a   1.000
_cell.length_b   1.000
_cell.length_c   1.000
_cell.angle_alpha   90.00
_cell.angle_beta   90.00
_cell.angle_gamma   90.00
#
_symmetry.space_group_name_H-M   'P 1'
#
loop_
_entity.id
_entity.type
_entity.pdbx_description
1 polymer ?
#
loop_
_entity_poly.entity_id
_entity_poly.type
_entity_poly.pdbx_seq_one_letter_code
_entity_poly.pdbx_strand_id
1 'polypeptide(L)'
;TCTFYGTANSNQMLMEIMGLHTPGASFVNPGTPLRNALTREATKRALAITALGNAYTPVGRMIDERSIVNGIVGLHATGGSTNHTIHLIAMAAAAGIAITWQDISDLSEAVPLLARVYPNGLADVNHFHAAGGLGFLIRELLDEGILHEDVQTVWGDGLRPYAVEAKLGADGGVMREASPRESGDEKVLAPFRKAFQPTGGLKMLSGNLGHAVIKTSAVKPERRIIEAPAKVFDSQQGLNEAFKAGSLTGDFIAVIRFQGPKANGMPELHKLTTVLGVLQDRGQHVA
;
A
#
# COMPACT_ATOMS: atom_id res chain seq x y z
N THR A 1 -4.61 15.28 1.98
CA THR A 1 -3.41 14.42 2.07
C THR A 1 -2.65 14.52 0.75
N CYS A 2 -1.42 14.00 0.69
CA CYS A 2 -0.68 13.91 -0.57
C CYS A 2 -1.54 13.21 -1.64
N THR A 3 -1.52 13.67 -2.89
CA THR A 3 -2.27 13.05 -4.01
C THR A 3 -1.64 11.71 -4.46
N PHE A 4 -0.37 11.50 -4.12
CA PHE A 4 0.43 10.31 -4.36
C PHE A 4 0.02 9.13 -3.48
N TYR A 5 0.00 7.92 -4.03
CA TYR A 5 -0.16 6.67 -3.27
C TYR A 5 1.14 6.26 -2.55
N GLY A 6 1.63 7.17 -1.72
CA GLY A 6 2.74 6.94 -0.83
C GLY A 6 2.31 6.32 0.48
N THR A 7 3.24 6.30 1.44
CA THR A 7 3.08 5.62 2.73
C THR A 7 1.80 6.06 3.47
N ALA A 8 1.45 7.35 3.49
CA ALA A 8 0.23 7.80 4.18
C ALA A 8 -1.10 7.29 3.57
N ASN A 9 -1.17 7.16 2.24
CA ASN A 9 -2.39 6.68 1.56
C ASN A 9 -2.45 5.14 1.53
N SER A 10 -1.30 4.48 1.39
CA SER A 10 -1.21 3.03 1.64
C SER A 10 -1.62 2.69 3.07
N ASN A 11 -1.23 3.50 4.08
CA ASN A 11 -1.63 3.27 5.47
C ASN A 11 -3.13 3.45 5.69
N GLN A 12 -3.77 4.46 5.07
CA GLN A 12 -5.23 4.61 5.15
C GLN A 12 -5.96 3.37 4.59
N MET A 13 -5.54 2.90 3.41
CA MET A 13 -6.06 1.65 2.84
C MET A 13 -5.85 0.49 3.80
N LEU A 14 -4.64 0.36 4.35
CA LEU A 14 -4.27 -0.72 5.25
C LEU A 14 -5.17 -0.74 6.49
N MET A 15 -5.37 0.40 7.14
CA MET A 15 -6.24 0.48 8.33
C MET A 15 -7.69 0.14 8.00
N GLU A 16 -8.19 0.51 6.81
CA GLU A 16 -9.58 0.21 6.45
C GLU A 16 -9.79 -1.27 6.09
N ILE A 17 -8.91 -1.87 5.30
CA ILE A 17 -9.02 -3.29 4.92
C ILE A 17 -8.75 -4.25 6.09
N MET A 18 -7.97 -3.80 7.09
CA MET A 18 -7.78 -4.50 8.36
C MET A 18 -8.92 -4.25 9.36
N GLY A 19 -9.93 -3.45 8.99
CA GLY A 19 -11.09 -3.18 9.84
C GLY A 19 -10.83 -2.25 11.02
N LEU A 20 -9.77 -1.43 11.01
CA LEU A 20 -9.44 -0.44 12.04
C LEU A 20 -10.13 0.93 11.83
N HIS A 21 -10.58 1.22 10.60
CA HIS A 21 -11.34 2.43 10.29
C HIS A 21 -12.84 2.14 10.17
N THR A 22 -13.68 3.18 10.25
CA THR A 22 -15.09 3.01 9.88
C THR A 22 -15.22 2.80 8.36
N PRO A 23 -16.20 2.00 7.89
CA PRO A 23 -16.35 1.71 6.46
C PRO A 23 -16.55 2.97 5.61
N GLY A 24 -15.81 3.06 4.50
CA GLY A 24 -15.86 4.17 3.55
C GLY A 24 -15.17 5.45 4.02
N ALA A 25 -14.37 5.38 5.10
CA ALA A 25 -13.79 6.58 5.71
C ALA A 25 -12.49 7.06 5.05
N SER A 26 -11.73 6.16 4.40
CA SER A 26 -10.48 6.52 3.72
C SER A 26 -10.76 7.32 2.46
N PHE A 27 -9.80 8.17 2.09
CA PHE A 27 -9.83 8.96 0.86
C PHE A 27 -10.94 10.02 0.75
N VAL A 28 -11.84 10.15 1.74
CA VAL A 28 -12.73 11.32 1.86
C VAL A 28 -11.91 12.57 2.12
N ASN A 29 -12.12 13.60 1.30
CA ASN A 29 -11.35 14.84 1.36
C ASN A 29 -11.45 15.55 2.73
N PRO A 30 -10.31 16.09 3.23
CA PRO A 30 -10.31 16.88 4.46
C PRO A 30 -11.13 18.16 4.31
N GLY A 31 -11.62 18.71 5.43
CA GLY A 31 -12.37 19.97 5.43
C GLY A 31 -13.79 19.89 4.86
N THR A 32 -14.25 18.71 4.43
CA THR A 32 -15.61 18.52 3.91
C THR A 32 -16.62 18.25 5.05
N PRO A 33 -17.91 18.57 4.87
CA PRO A 33 -18.95 18.19 5.82
C PRO A 33 -19.02 16.68 6.07
N LEU A 34 -18.80 15.86 5.03
CA LEU A 34 -18.74 14.41 5.15
C LEU A 34 -17.59 13.95 6.05
N ARG A 35 -16.38 14.53 5.90
CA ARG A 35 -15.26 14.24 6.81
C ARG A 35 -15.63 14.57 8.26
N ASN A 36 -16.30 15.69 8.51
CA ASN A 36 -16.76 16.05 9.85
C ASN A 36 -17.79 15.06 10.40
N ALA A 37 -18.72 14.60 9.56
CA ALA A 37 -19.70 13.58 9.92
C ALA A 37 -19.04 12.23 10.27
N LEU A 38 -18.09 11.77 9.45
CA LEU A 38 -17.29 10.57 9.69
C LEU A 38 -16.49 10.66 10.98
N THR A 39 -15.85 11.80 11.27
CA THR A 39 -15.12 11.99 12.54
C THR A 39 -16.07 11.88 13.73
N ARG A 40 -17.25 12.50 13.68
CA ARG A 40 -18.26 12.38 14.75
C ARG A 40 -18.75 10.94 14.92
N GLU A 41 -18.98 10.23 13.82
CA GLU A 41 -19.37 8.82 13.84
C GLU A 41 -18.28 7.93 14.45
N ALA A 42 -17.03 8.11 14.03
CA ALA A 42 -15.89 7.40 14.57
C ALA A 42 -15.75 7.62 16.08
N THR A 43 -15.96 8.85 16.57
CA THR A 43 -15.96 9.13 18.02
C THR A 43 -17.08 8.38 18.74
N LYS A 44 -18.31 8.41 18.22
CA LYS A 44 -19.43 7.64 18.79
C LYS A 44 -19.11 6.13 18.82
N ARG A 45 -18.52 5.63 17.73
CA ARG A 45 -18.15 4.22 17.61
C ARG A 45 -17.05 3.84 18.60
N ALA A 46 -16.03 4.68 18.77
CA ALA A 46 -14.96 4.48 19.74
C ALA A 46 -15.50 4.35 21.17
N LEU A 47 -16.51 5.15 21.55
CA LEU A 47 -17.18 5.02 22.85
C LEU A 47 -17.97 3.71 22.98
N ALA A 48 -18.66 3.30 21.91
CA ALA A 48 -19.47 2.09 21.90
C ALA A 48 -18.64 0.79 22.01
N ILE A 49 -17.39 0.79 21.54
CA ILE A 49 -16.52 -0.41 21.54
C ILE A 49 -15.64 -0.57 22.77
N THR A 50 -15.76 0.33 23.75
CA THR A 50 -15.07 0.21 25.04
C THR A 50 -15.64 -0.92 25.90
N ALA A 51 -14.96 -1.27 27.00
CA ALA A 51 -15.47 -2.22 27.99
C ALA A 51 -16.74 -1.76 28.73
N LEU A 52 -17.06 -0.46 28.67
CA LEU A 52 -18.28 0.12 29.23
C LEU A 52 -19.38 0.32 28.16
N GLY A 53 -19.05 0.06 26.90
CA GLY A 53 -19.94 0.24 25.77
C GLY A 53 -20.77 -1.00 25.46
N ASN A 54 -21.56 -0.90 24.39
CA ASN A 54 -22.50 -1.94 23.98
C ASN A 54 -21.94 -2.91 22.92
N ALA A 55 -20.66 -2.75 22.54
CA ALA A 55 -20.03 -3.51 21.47
C ALA A 55 -18.53 -3.73 21.71
N TYR A 56 -18.16 -4.25 22.89
CA TYR A 56 -16.76 -4.44 23.30
C TYR A 56 -15.89 -5.10 22.21
N THR A 57 -15.00 -4.30 21.61
CA THR A 57 -14.14 -4.71 20.49
C THR A 57 -12.71 -4.28 20.77
N PRO A 58 -11.98 -4.98 21.67
CA PRO A 58 -10.60 -4.65 21.98
C PRO A 58 -9.70 -4.95 20.77
N VAL A 59 -8.81 -4.01 20.44
CA VAL A 59 -7.94 -4.12 19.26
C VAL A 59 -7.09 -5.39 19.25
N GLY A 60 -6.65 -5.89 20.41
CA GLY A 60 -5.87 -7.13 20.52
C GLY A 60 -6.65 -8.42 20.25
N ARG A 61 -7.99 -8.36 20.12
CA ARG A 61 -8.80 -9.48 19.58
C ARG A 61 -9.11 -9.30 18.10
N MET A 62 -9.19 -8.04 17.68
CA MET A 62 -9.53 -7.66 16.31
C MET A 62 -8.36 -7.89 15.35
N ILE A 63 -7.14 -7.58 15.82
CA ILE A 63 -5.91 -7.84 15.07
C ILE A 63 -5.49 -9.28 15.31
N ASP A 64 -5.81 -10.11 14.33
CA ASP A 64 -5.37 -11.50 14.21
C ASP A 64 -4.62 -11.73 12.89
N GLU A 65 -4.18 -12.97 12.64
CA GLU A 65 -3.45 -13.36 11.45
C GLU A 65 -4.24 -13.06 10.17
N ARG A 66 -5.55 -13.29 10.18
CA ARG A 66 -6.44 -13.04 9.03
C ARG A 66 -6.50 -11.56 8.67
N SER A 67 -6.63 -10.68 9.67
CA SER A 67 -6.61 -9.23 9.47
C SER A 67 -5.27 -8.76 8.89
N ILE A 68 -4.15 -9.31 9.36
CA ILE A 68 -2.80 -8.99 8.86
C ILE A 68 -2.64 -9.46 7.41
N VAL A 69 -3.10 -10.68 7.08
CA VAL A 69 -3.12 -11.19 5.70
C VAL A 69 -3.97 -10.29 4.80
N ASN A 70 -5.16 -9.87 5.24
CA ASN A 70 -5.99 -8.91 4.50
C ASN A 70 -5.24 -7.59 4.22
N GLY A 71 -4.47 -7.12 5.20
CA GLY A 71 -3.60 -5.96 5.03
C GLY A 71 -2.53 -6.14 3.95
N ILE A 72 -1.87 -7.30 3.93
CA ILE A 72 -0.86 -7.64 2.92
C ILE A 72 -1.49 -7.80 1.53
N VAL A 73 -2.65 -8.45 1.44
CA VAL A 73 -3.43 -8.56 0.20
C VAL A 73 -3.79 -7.17 -0.33
N GLY A 74 -4.30 -6.28 0.51
CA GLY A 74 -4.58 -4.90 0.13
C GLY A 74 -3.34 -4.16 -0.38
N LEU A 75 -2.19 -4.35 0.27
CA LEU A 75 -0.92 -3.74 -0.14
C LEU A 75 -0.50 -4.17 -1.55
N HIS A 76 -0.63 -5.46 -1.86
CA HIS A 76 -0.33 -6.02 -3.19
C HIS A 76 -1.33 -5.58 -4.24
N ALA A 77 -2.62 -5.66 -3.93
CA ALA A 77 -3.69 -5.34 -4.86
C ALA A 77 -3.66 -3.86 -5.31
N THR A 78 -3.16 -2.97 -4.47
CA THR A 78 -3.01 -1.54 -4.80
C THR A 78 -1.59 -1.14 -5.21
N GLY A 79 -0.63 -2.06 -5.11
CA GLY A 79 0.79 -1.77 -5.33
C GLY A 79 1.31 -0.69 -4.39
N GLY A 80 1.02 -0.79 -3.09
CA GLY A 80 1.37 0.21 -2.09
C GLY A 80 2.86 0.34 -1.78
N SER A 81 3.16 1.22 -0.82
CA SER A 81 4.53 1.57 -0.44
C SER A 81 5.28 0.40 0.22
N THR A 82 6.53 0.18 -0.21
CA THR A 82 7.42 -0.83 0.39
C THR A 82 7.71 -0.58 1.87
N ASN A 83 7.52 0.65 2.38
CA ASN A 83 7.64 0.91 3.83
C ASN A 83 6.70 0.06 4.67
N HIS A 84 5.55 -0.36 4.11
CA HIS A 84 4.63 -1.24 4.83
C HIS A 84 5.18 -2.64 5.05
N THR A 85 6.23 -3.06 4.32
CA THR A 85 6.95 -4.30 4.66
C THR A 85 7.72 -4.21 5.97
N ILE A 86 7.90 -2.99 6.51
CA ILE A 86 8.50 -2.76 7.83
C ILE A 86 7.38 -2.51 8.84
N HIS A 87 6.40 -1.67 8.49
CA HIS A 87 5.30 -1.34 9.39
C HIS A 87 4.41 -2.55 9.70
N LEU A 88 4.07 -3.39 8.71
CA LEU A 88 3.26 -4.58 8.95
C LEU A 88 3.96 -5.58 9.87
N ILE A 89 5.28 -5.79 9.69
CA ILE A 89 6.06 -6.66 10.57
C ILE A 89 6.00 -6.11 12.01
N ALA A 90 6.19 -4.81 12.18
CA ALA A 90 6.15 -4.18 13.51
C ALA A 90 4.74 -4.24 14.14
N MET A 91 3.68 -4.00 13.36
CA MET A 91 2.29 -4.08 13.80
C MET A 91 1.92 -5.51 14.21
N ALA A 92 2.25 -6.50 13.38
CA ALA A 92 2.02 -7.91 13.66
C ALA A 92 2.76 -8.33 14.94
N ALA A 93 4.05 -7.97 15.07
CA ALA A 93 4.84 -8.29 16.25
C ALA A 93 4.26 -7.68 17.54
N ALA A 94 3.73 -6.46 17.47
CA ALA A 94 3.05 -5.83 18.61
C ALA A 94 1.76 -6.55 19.04
N ALA A 95 1.12 -7.28 18.11
CA ALA A 95 -0.02 -8.15 18.38
C ALA A 95 0.38 -9.60 18.73
N GLY A 96 1.69 -9.92 18.80
CA GLY A 96 2.19 -11.27 19.03
C GLY A 96 2.17 -12.18 17.79
N ILE A 97 1.97 -11.61 16.60
CA ILE A 97 1.91 -12.33 15.32
C ILE A 97 3.26 -12.19 14.62
N ALA A 98 3.81 -13.30 14.14
CA ALA A 98 5.03 -13.31 13.36
C ALA A 98 4.70 -13.34 11.86
N ILE A 99 5.23 -12.37 11.11
CA ILE A 99 5.24 -12.38 9.65
C ILE A 99 6.64 -12.04 9.16
N THR A 100 7.02 -12.58 8.01
CA THR A 100 8.31 -12.40 7.37
C THR A 100 8.16 -11.71 6.02
N TRP A 101 9.27 -11.23 5.44
CA TRP A 101 9.27 -10.78 4.05
C TRP A 101 8.97 -11.91 3.07
N GLN A 102 9.24 -13.17 3.43
CA GLN A 102 8.89 -14.31 2.58
C GLN A 102 7.36 -14.45 2.50
N ASP A 103 6.64 -14.36 3.62
CA ASP A 103 5.17 -14.43 3.64
C ASP A 103 4.56 -13.30 2.77
N ILE A 104 5.11 -12.09 2.88
CA ILE A 104 4.69 -10.96 2.05
C ILE A 104 5.00 -11.24 0.57
N SER A 105 6.17 -11.81 0.26
CA SER A 105 6.57 -12.14 -1.12
C SER A 105 5.73 -13.27 -1.72
N ASP A 106 5.37 -14.28 -0.93
CA ASP A 106 4.59 -15.44 -1.38
C ASP A 106 3.14 -15.03 -1.68
N LEU A 107 2.54 -14.21 -0.80
CA LEU A 107 1.21 -13.63 -1.05
C LEU A 107 1.16 -12.77 -2.31
N SER A 108 2.28 -12.13 -2.70
CA SER A 108 2.38 -11.36 -3.93
C SER A 108 2.09 -12.19 -5.19
N GLU A 109 2.40 -13.50 -5.17
CA GLU A 109 2.13 -14.41 -6.29
C GLU A 109 0.64 -14.73 -6.46
N ALA A 110 -0.13 -14.70 -5.37
CA ALA A 110 -1.54 -15.03 -5.35
C ALA A 110 -2.47 -13.82 -5.51
N VAL A 111 -1.94 -12.60 -5.33
CA VAL A 111 -2.74 -11.38 -5.31
C VAL A 111 -2.48 -10.55 -6.57
N PRO A 112 -3.47 -10.33 -7.43
CA PRO A 112 -3.30 -9.51 -8.63
C PRO A 112 -3.23 -8.01 -8.32
N LEU A 113 -2.54 -7.26 -9.18
CA LEU A 113 -2.50 -5.80 -9.11
C LEU A 113 -3.76 -5.19 -9.77
N LEU A 114 -4.64 -4.59 -8.97
CA LEU A 114 -5.92 -4.01 -9.41
C LEU A 114 -5.89 -2.49 -9.52
N ALA A 115 -4.94 -1.80 -8.88
CA ALA A 115 -4.86 -0.33 -8.93
C ALA A 115 -3.57 0.19 -9.59
N ARG A 116 -3.70 1.27 -10.38
CA ARG A 116 -2.60 2.06 -10.94
C ARG A 116 -2.69 3.51 -10.50
N VAL A 117 -2.29 3.74 -9.26
CA VAL A 117 -2.19 5.08 -8.66
C VAL A 117 -0.73 5.53 -8.66
N TYR A 118 -0.50 6.83 -8.88
CA TYR A 118 0.83 7.44 -8.82
C TYR A 118 1.59 6.95 -7.58
N PRO A 119 2.77 6.30 -7.72
CA PRO A 119 3.69 6.37 -8.85
C PRO A 119 3.50 5.30 -9.93
N ASN A 120 2.68 4.28 -9.70
CA ASN A 120 2.51 3.16 -10.63
C ASN A 120 1.67 3.52 -11.86
N GLY A 121 1.02 4.68 -11.84
CA GLY A 121 0.19 5.23 -12.91
C GLY A 121 0.13 6.76 -12.86
N LEU A 122 -0.62 7.36 -13.79
CA LEU A 122 -0.80 8.82 -13.86
C LEU A 122 -1.89 9.34 -12.92
N ALA A 123 -2.83 8.47 -12.54
CA ALA A 123 -3.98 8.82 -11.72
C ALA A 123 -3.57 9.03 -10.26
N ASP A 124 -4.19 10.01 -9.61
CA ASP A 124 -4.02 10.24 -8.18
C ASP A 124 -5.04 9.46 -7.34
N VAL A 125 -4.94 9.59 -6.02
CA VAL A 125 -5.85 8.93 -5.08
C VAL A 125 -7.32 9.36 -5.24
N ASN A 126 -7.59 10.57 -5.73
CA ASN A 126 -8.95 11.02 -5.96
C ASN A 126 -9.57 10.31 -7.16
N HIS A 127 -8.80 10.13 -8.24
CA HIS A 127 -9.23 9.33 -9.39
C HIS A 127 -9.45 7.86 -8.99
N PHE A 128 -8.59 7.30 -8.14
CA PHE A 128 -8.83 5.96 -7.57
C PHE A 128 -10.15 5.87 -6.80
N HIS A 129 -10.42 6.87 -5.95
CA HIS A 129 -11.68 6.92 -5.20
C HIS A 129 -12.89 7.06 -6.13
N ALA A 130 -12.82 7.95 -7.13
CA ALA A 130 -13.89 8.16 -8.12
C ALA A 130 -14.12 6.93 -9.03
N ALA A 131 -13.08 6.14 -9.30
CA ALA A 131 -13.19 4.90 -10.06
C ALA A 131 -13.88 3.75 -9.28
N GLY A 132 -14.16 3.93 -7.98
CA GLY A 132 -14.84 2.96 -7.11
C GLY A 132 -14.20 2.83 -5.73
N GLY A 133 -12.94 3.25 -5.58
CA GLY A 133 -12.24 3.32 -4.30
C GLY A 133 -12.06 1.98 -3.59
N LEU A 134 -11.89 2.04 -2.26
CA LEU A 134 -11.70 0.83 -1.46
C LEU A 134 -12.91 -0.06 -1.39
N GLY A 135 -14.12 0.50 -1.38
CA GLY A 135 -15.34 -0.31 -1.34
C GLY A 135 -15.42 -1.28 -2.53
N PHE A 136 -15.11 -0.79 -3.74
CA PHE A 136 -15.00 -1.62 -4.94
C PHE A 136 -13.91 -2.68 -4.80
N LEU A 137 -12.70 -2.26 -4.41
CA LEU A 137 -11.54 -3.16 -4.26
C LEU A 137 -11.81 -4.29 -3.26
N ILE A 138 -12.33 -3.95 -2.07
CA ILE A 138 -12.65 -4.90 -1.01
C ILE A 138 -13.71 -5.89 -1.51
N ARG A 139 -14.74 -5.42 -2.22
CA ARG A 139 -15.75 -6.29 -2.80
C ARG A 139 -15.13 -7.29 -3.80
N GLU A 140 -14.36 -6.81 -4.78
CA GLU A 140 -13.73 -7.68 -5.79
C GLU A 140 -12.87 -8.77 -5.15
N LEU A 141 -12.06 -8.41 -4.15
CA LEU A 141 -11.18 -9.35 -3.48
C LEU A 141 -11.93 -10.34 -2.56
N LEU A 142 -13.04 -9.92 -1.94
CA LEU A 142 -13.91 -10.80 -1.17
C LEU A 142 -14.70 -11.76 -2.07
N ASP A 143 -15.23 -11.29 -3.20
CA ASP A 143 -16.02 -12.10 -4.14
C ASP A 143 -15.17 -13.22 -4.77
N GLU A 144 -13.88 -12.96 -4.96
CA GLU A 144 -12.91 -13.95 -5.48
C GLU A 144 -12.21 -14.74 -4.35
N GLY A 145 -12.61 -14.54 -3.08
CA GLY A 145 -12.15 -15.33 -1.93
C GLY A 145 -10.69 -15.11 -1.53
N ILE A 146 -10.08 -13.99 -1.93
CA ILE A 146 -8.68 -13.64 -1.63
C ILE A 146 -8.56 -12.90 -0.28
N LEU A 147 -9.64 -12.28 0.18
CA LEU A 147 -9.72 -11.71 1.54
C LEU A 147 -10.47 -12.64 2.48
N HIS A 148 -10.02 -12.67 3.73
CA HIS A 148 -10.76 -13.26 4.84
C HIS A 148 -11.97 -12.37 5.16
N GLU A 149 -13.17 -12.88 4.93
CA GLU A 149 -14.42 -12.20 5.31
C GLU A 149 -14.68 -12.31 6.81
N ASP A 150 -14.29 -13.43 7.43
CA ASP A 150 -14.56 -13.84 8.81
C ASP A 150 -13.65 -13.19 9.86
N VAL A 151 -13.49 -11.86 9.77
CA VAL A 151 -12.68 -11.05 10.69
C VAL A 151 -13.56 -10.19 11.59
N GLN A 152 -13.08 -9.90 12.79
CA GLN A 152 -13.67 -8.85 13.62
C GLN A 152 -13.14 -7.49 13.15
N THR A 153 -13.99 -6.47 13.14
CA THR A 153 -13.62 -5.10 12.75
C THR A 153 -14.16 -4.09 13.77
N VAL A 154 -13.69 -2.84 13.69
CA VAL A 154 -14.30 -1.76 14.45
C VAL A 154 -15.75 -1.54 14.05
N TRP A 155 -16.27 -2.14 12.98
CA TRP A 155 -17.68 -2.06 12.58
C TRP A 155 -18.49 -3.34 12.84
N GLY A 156 -17.98 -4.24 13.69
CA GLY A 156 -18.61 -5.53 13.98
C GLY A 156 -17.92 -6.68 13.26
N ASP A 157 -18.58 -7.83 13.20
CA ASP A 157 -18.03 -9.01 12.55
C ASP A 157 -18.27 -8.95 11.03
N GLY A 158 -17.28 -9.40 10.27
CA GLY A 158 -17.34 -9.43 8.81
C GLY A 158 -16.61 -8.25 8.16
N LEU A 159 -15.89 -8.52 7.06
CA LEU A 159 -15.30 -7.46 6.23
C LEU A 159 -16.27 -6.94 5.14
N ARG A 160 -17.32 -7.70 4.80
CA ARG A 160 -18.32 -7.30 3.79
C ARG A 160 -18.93 -5.90 3.99
N PRO A 161 -19.21 -5.42 5.22
CA PRO A 161 -19.69 -4.06 5.45
C PRO A 161 -18.75 -2.95 4.96
N TYR A 162 -17.49 -3.27 4.63
CA TYR A 162 -16.51 -2.35 4.04
C TYR A 162 -16.62 -2.23 2.52
N ALA A 163 -17.43 -3.06 1.85
CA ALA A 163 -17.73 -2.97 0.41
C ALA A 163 -18.72 -1.84 0.07
N VAL A 164 -18.52 -0.65 0.63
CA VAL A 164 -19.45 0.49 0.60
C VAL A 164 -18.74 1.80 0.26
N GLU A 165 -19.51 2.80 -0.13
CA GLU A 165 -19.10 4.20 -0.24
C GLU A 165 -19.82 5.03 0.84
N ALA A 166 -19.09 5.89 1.54
CA ALA A 166 -19.67 6.84 2.49
C ALA A 166 -20.10 8.14 1.78
N LYS A 167 -21.31 8.61 2.07
CA LYS A 167 -21.90 9.84 1.54
C LYS A 167 -22.48 10.69 2.67
N LEU A 168 -22.63 11.99 2.41
CA LEU A 168 -23.31 12.88 3.35
C LEU A 168 -24.81 12.72 3.22
N GLY A 169 -25.47 12.29 4.30
CA GLY A 169 -26.92 12.20 4.38
C GLY A 169 -27.59 13.57 4.40
N ALA A 170 -28.87 13.63 4.04
CA ALA A 170 -29.66 14.86 4.07
C ALA A 170 -29.80 15.46 5.50
N ASP A 171 -29.64 14.64 6.54
CA ASP A 171 -29.61 15.02 7.94
C ASP A 171 -28.23 15.50 8.42
N GLY A 172 -27.23 15.54 7.54
CA GLY A 172 -25.84 15.86 7.86
C GLY A 172 -25.07 14.70 8.51
N GLY A 173 -25.67 13.51 8.58
CA GLY A 173 -25.04 12.26 9.02
C GLY A 173 -24.25 11.56 7.93
N VAL A 174 -23.69 10.39 8.26
CA VAL A 174 -23.03 9.51 7.29
C VAL A 174 -24.07 8.51 6.77
N MET A 175 -24.24 8.49 5.46
CA MET A 175 -24.99 7.45 4.75
C MET A 175 -23.98 6.51 4.07
N ARG A 176 -24.29 5.22 3.98
CA ARG A 176 -23.47 4.24 3.24
C ARG A 176 -24.29 3.62 2.14
N GLU A 177 -23.72 3.60 0.94
CA GLU A 177 -24.27 2.91 -0.22
C GLU A 177 -23.37 1.75 -0.61
N ALA A 178 -23.93 0.72 -1.22
CA ALA A 178 -23.12 -0.37 -1.77
C ALA A 178 -22.13 0.20 -2.80
N SER A 179 -20.89 -0.30 -2.76
CA SER A 179 -19.87 0.06 -3.76
C SER A 179 -20.37 -0.21 -5.19
N PRO A 180 -19.96 0.62 -6.17
CA PRO A 180 -20.43 0.49 -7.56
C PRO A 180 -20.06 -0.88 -8.13
N ARG A 181 -20.96 -1.55 -8.86
CA ARG A 181 -20.69 -2.88 -9.45
C ARG A 181 -19.56 -2.87 -10.48
N GLU A 182 -19.42 -1.78 -11.20
CA GLU A 182 -18.40 -1.59 -12.23
C GLU A 182 -17.45 -0.48 -11.81
N SER A 183 -16.21 -0.54 -12.29
CA SER A 183 -15.28 0.56 -12.07
C SER A 183 -15.67 1.77 -12.94
N GLY A 184 -15.58 2.96 -12.36
CA GLY A 184 -15.71 4.21 -13.11
C GLY A 184 -14.55 4.48 -14.07
N ASP A 185 -13.38 3.84 -13.86
CA ASP A 185 -12.24 3.88 -14.79
C ASP A 185 -11.35 2.64 -14.60
N GLU A 186 -11.54 1.62 -15.45
CA GLU A 186 -10.75 0.38 -15.44
C GLU A 186 -9.25 0.60 -15.73
N LYS A 187 -8.83 1.78 -16.21
CA LYS A 187 -7.40 2.11 -16.38
C LYS A 187 -6.74 2.53 -15.06
N VAL A 188 -7.54 2.88 -14.06
CA VAL A 188 -7.10 3.27 -12.71
C VAL A 188 -7.36 2.16 -11.70
N LEU A 189 -8.55 1.56 -11.74
CA LEU A 189 -8.98 0.49 -10.84
C LEU A 189 -9.67 -0.61 -11.66
N ALA A 190 -8.97 -1.69 -11.92
CA ALA A 190 -9.48 -2.79 -12.72
C ALA A 190 -10.33 -3.76 -11.87
N PRO A 191 -11.37 -4.38 -12.44
CA PRO A 191 -12.00 -5.56 -11.84
C PRO A 191 -11.01 -6.72 -11.79
N PHE A 192 -11.22 -7.66 -10.88
CA PHE A 192 -10.27 -8.75 -10.59
C PHE A 192 -9.83 -9.51 -11.85
N ARG A 193 -10.80 -9.87 -12.70
CA ARG A 193 -10.59 -10.64 -13.94
C ARG A 193 -9.82 -9.89 -15.02
N LYS A 194 -9.69 -8.56 -14.91
CA LYS A 194 -8.93 -7.70 -15.83
C LYS A 194 -7.74 -7.03 -15.13
N ALA A 195 -7.23 -7.66 -14.07
CA ALA A 195 -6.08 -7.17 -13.33
C ALA A 195 -4.93 -6.70 -14.23
N PHE A 196 -4.26 -5.63 -13.82
CA PHE A 196 -3.14 -5.06 -14.58
C PHE A 196 -1.94 -6.00 -14.63
N GLN A 197 -1.74 -6.78 -13.56
CA GLN A 197 -0.73 -7.82 -13.45
C GLN A 197 -1.31 -8.97 -12.63
N PRO A 198 -0.95 -10.23 -12.95
CA PRO A 198 -1.41 -11.39 -12.19
C PRO A 198 -0.85 -11.44 -10.76
N THR A 199 0.17 -10.63 -10.45
CA THR A 199 0.88 -10.59 -9.17
C THR A 199 1.02 -9.16 -8.65
N GLY A 200 1.12 -8.96 -7.34
CA GLY A 200 1.24 -7.65 -6.68
C GLY A 200 2.56 -6.94 -6.93
N GLY A 201 3.58 -7.70 -7.35
CA GLY A 201 4.85 -7.18 -7.83
C GLY A 201 5.84 -6.80 -6.74
N LEU A 202 5.57 -7.08 -5.47
CA LEU A 202 6.60 -7.01 -4.42
C LEU A 202 7.29 -8.38 -4.28
N LYS A 203 8.62 -8.40 -4.27
CA LYS A 203 9.43 -9.62 -4.17
C LYS A 203 10.48 -9.49 -3.07
N MET A 204 10.72 -10.59 -2.36
CA MET A 204 11.91 -10.77 -1.54
C MET A 204 13.07 -11.23 -2.42
N LEU A 205 14.23 -10.58 -2.28
CA LEU A 205 15.50 -11.00 -2.85
C LEU A 205 16.37 -11.63 -1.77
N SER A 206 17.13 -12.65 -2.12
CA SER A 206 18.09 -13.31 -1.23
C SER A 206 19.37 -13.66 -1.98
N GLY A 207 20.50 -13.64 -1.27
CA GLY A 207 21.80 -14.00 -1.82
C GLY A 207 22.93 -13.76 -0.83
N ASN A 208 24.18 -13.81 -1.31
CA ASN A 208 25.37 -13.56 -0.49
C ASN A 208 25.44 -12.13 0.08
N LEU A 209 24.74 -11.16 -0.53
CA LEU A 209 24.61 -9.79 -0.01
C LEU A 209 23.55 -9.65 1.11
N GLY A 210 22.81 -10.71 1.40
CA GLY A 210 21.75 -10.73 2.41
C GLY A 210 20.35 -10.78 1.81
N HIS A 211 19.40 -10.11 2.47
CA HIS A 211 18.00 -10.08 2.10
C HIS A 211 17.53 -8.65 1.81
N ALA A 212 16.71 -8.50 0.77
CA ALA A 212 16.15 -7.22 0.37
C ALA A 212 14.72 -7.37 -0.14
N VAL A 213 14.01 -6.25 -0.27
CA VAL A 213 12.69 -6.17 -0.90
C VAL A 213 12.80 -5.31 -2.16
N ILE A 214 12.17 -5.75 -3.24
CA ILE A 214 12.06 -5.00 -4.49
C ILE A 214 10.62 -4.92 -4.96
N LYS A 215 10.25 -3.77 -5.53
CA LYS A 215 8.98 -3.59 -6.23
C LYS A 215 9.19 -3.67 -7.74
N THR A 216 8.68 -4.73 -8.34
CA THR A 216 8.75 -5.04 -9.77
C THR A 216 7.53 -4.59 -10.57
N SER A 217 6.47 -4.11 -9.90
CA SER A 217 5.21 -3.72 -10.55
C SER A 217 5.38 -2.60 -11.58
N ALA A 218 6.35 -1.70 -11.40
CA ALA A 218 6.68 -0.62 -12.33
C ALA A 218 7.95 -0.89 -13.16
N VAL A 219 8.54 -2.09 -13.03
CA VAL A 219 9.79 -2.47 -13.71
C VAL A 219 9.48 -3.39 -14.89
N LYS A 220 9.80 -2.93 -16.11
CA LYS A 220 9.63 -3.72 -17.34
C LYS A 220 10.38 -5.05 -17.24
N PRO A 221 9.85 -6.16 -17.81
CA PRO A 221 10.50 -7.47 -17.74
C PRO A 221 11.98 -7.46 -18.14
N GLU A 222 12.34 -6.76 -19.22
CA GLU A 222 13.71 -6.60 -19.71
C GLU A 222 14.68 -5.88 -18.74
N ARG A 223 14.16 -5.19 -17.71
CA ARG A 223 14.95 -4.47 -16.69
C ARG A 223 14.93 -5.16 -15.32
N ARG A 224 14.37 -6.37 -15.22
CA ARG A 224 14.30 -7.12 -13.93
C ARG A 224 15.58 -7.87 -13.60
N ILE A 225 16.46 -8.05 -14.59
CA ILE A 225 17.76 -8.70 -14.44
C ILE A 225 18.80 -7.74 -14.99
N ILE A 226 19.72 -7.29 -14.14
CA ILE A 226 20.83 -6.42 -14.51
C ILE A 226 22.08 -6.97 -13.84
N GLU A 227 23.09 -7.29 -14.64
CA GLU A 227 24.41 -7.67 -14.18
C GLU A 227 25.41 -6.62 -14.69
N ALA A 228 26.04 -5.89 -13.77
CA ALA A 228 26.95 -4.81 -14.10
C ALA A 228 27.94 -4.55 -12.95
N PRO A 229 29.07 -3.87 -13.21
CA PRO A 229 30.03 -3.51 -12.16
C PRO A 229 29.38 -2.64 -11.07
N ALA A 230 29.76 -2.87 -9.81
CA ALA A 230 29.27 -2.06 -8.71
C ALA A 230 29.96 -0.68 -8.67
N LYS A 231 29.17 0.39 -8.51
CA LYS A 231 29.65 1.72 -8.13
C LYS A 231 29.14 2.04 -6.73
N VAL A 232 30.07 2.17 -5.77
CA VAL A 232 29.76 2.26 -4.34
C VAL A 232 29.79 3.71 -3.87
N PHE A 233 28.78 4.11 -3.10
CA PHE A 233 28.65 5.43 -2.51
C PHE A 233 28.22 5.33 -1.05
N ASP A 234 28.64 6.29 -0.23
CA ASP A 234 28.29 6.35 1.19
C ASP A 234 27.04 7.21 1.45
N SER A 235 26.56 7.93 0.45
CA SER A 235 25.37 8.79 0.55
C SER A 235 24.70 9.03 -0.81
N GLN A 236 23.41 9.40 -0.78
CA GLN A 236 22.70 9.86 -1.99
C GLN A 236 23.34 11.11 -2.61
N GLN A 237 24.03 11.92 -1.81
CA GLN A 237 24.69 13.12 -2.30
C GLN A 237 25.90 12.78 -3.15
N GLY A 238 26.70 11.77 -2.76
CA GLY A 238 27.83 11.28 -3.55
C GLY A 238 27.40 10.76 -4.94
N LEU A 239 26.29 10.03 -5.02
CA LEU A 239 25.75 9.61 -6.33
C LEU A 239 25.35 10.81 -7.20
N ASN A 240 24.69 11.81 -6.60
CA ASN A 240 24.27 13.02 -7.31
C ASN A 240 25.47 13.85 -7.81
N GLU A 241 26.54 13.95 -7.01
CA GLU A 241 27.78 14.63 -7.40
C GLU A 241 28.46 13.91 -8.56
N ALA A 242 28.54 12.58 -8.53
CA ALA A 242 29.06 11.78 -9.64
C ALA A 242 28.22 11.92 -10.92
N PHE A 243 26.89 11.96 -10.79
CA PHE A 243 25.99 12.19 -11.92
C PHE A 243 26.22 13.58 -12.55
N LYS A 244 26.32 14.63 -11.73
CA LYS A 244 26.59 16.00 -12.20
C LYS A 244 27.98 16.14 -12.85
N ALA A 245 28.97 15.41 -12.34
CA ALA A 245 30.31 15.36 -12.91
C ALA A 245 30.40 14.56 -14.23
N GLY A 246 29.32 13.87 -14.63
CA GLY A 246 29.30 13.05 -15.85
C GLY A 246 30.12 11.75 -15.73
N SER A 247 30.48 11.32 -14.52
CA SER A 247 31.32 10.13 -14.30
C SER A 247 30.53 8.81 -14.25
N LEU A 248 29.19 8.89 -14.25
CA LEU A 248 28.30 7.72 -14.33
C LEU A 248 28.15 7.24 -15.78
N THR A 249 29.23 6.69 -16.34
CA THR A 249 29.27 6.09 -17.68
C THR A 249 29.17 4.57 -17.63
N GLY A 250 28.68 3.98 -18.73
CA GLY A 250 28.45 2.54 -18.87
C GLY A 250 27.34 2.02 -17.94
N ASP A 251 27.15 0.70 -17.97
CA ASP A 251 26.22 0.00 -17.08
C ASP A 251 26.85 -0.17 -15.70
N PHE A 252 26.03 -0.08 -14.64
CA PHE A 252 26.51 -0.27 -13.27
C PHE A 252 25.37 -0.55 -12.27
N ILE A 253 25.74 -1.15 -11.14
CA ILE A 253 24.87 -1.30 -9.97
C ILE A 253 25.28 -0.25 -8.93
N ALA A 254 24.38 0.68 -8.59
CA ALA A 254 24.59 1.72 -7.59
C ALA A 254 24.41 1.16 -6.18
N VAL A 255 25.50 1.03 -5.43
CA VAL A 255 25.47 0.54 -4.03
C VAL A 255 25.57 1.73 -3.08
N ILE A 256 24.46 2.09 -2.42
CA ILE A 256 24.44 3.17 -1.44
C ILE A 256 24.45 2.59 -0.03
N ARG A 257 25.60 2.61 0.62
CA ARG A 257 25.78 2.04 1.97
C ARG A 257 25.59 3.10 3.07
N PHE A 258 25.54 2.63 4.32
CA PHE A 258 25.35 3.43 5.54
C PHE A 258 24.02 4.21 5.59
N GLN A 259 22.97 3.67 4.94
CA GLN A 259 21.61 4.25 4.94
C GLN A 259 20.61 3.38 5.74
N GLY A 260 21.10 2.45 6.56
CA GLY A 260 20.26 1.56 7.35
C GLY A 260 19.77 2.19 8.66
N PRO A 261 18.86 1.52 9.40
CA PRO A 261 18.25 2.06 10.62
C PRO A 261 19.26 2.51 11.67
N LYS A 262 20.29 1.69 11.92
CA LYS A 262 21.34 1.98 12.92
C LYS A 262 22.35 3.04 12.47
N ALA A 263 22.45 3.33 11.17
CA ALA A 263 23.42 4.28 10.65
C ALA A 263 22.91 5.72 10.77
N ASN A 264 21.71 5.98 10.24
CA ASN A 264 21.15 7.33 10.17
C ASN A 264 19.61 7.35 10.23
N GLY A 265 18.99 6.32 10.81
CA GLY A 265 17.54 6.23 10.93
C GLY A 265 16.81 5.81 9.65
N MET A 266 17.53 5.32 8.63
CA MET A 266 16.97 4.84 7.36
C MET A 266 16.09 5.87 6.64
N PRO A 267 16.65 7.03 6.25
CA PRO A 267 15.91 8.07 5.56
C PRO A 267 15.48 7.61 4.16
N GLU A 268 14.31 8.07 3.70
CA GLU A 268 13.89 7.87 2.31
C GLU A 268 14.82 8.66 1.35
N LEU A 269 15.38 7.97 0.36
CA LEU A 269 16.40 8.53 -0.54
C LEU A 269 15.80 8.94 -1.90
N HIS A 270 14.87 9.90 -1.88
CA HIS A 270 14.11 10.30 -3.07
C HIS A 270 14.92 10.79 -4.28
N LYS A 271 16.16 11.25 -4.08
CA LYS A 271 16.98 11.79 -5.19
C LYS A 271 17.69 10.70 -6.01
N LEU A 272 17.69 9.45 -5.55
CA LEU A 272 18.35 8.34 -6.25
C LEU A 272 17.60 7.94 -7.52
N THR A 273 16.28 7.78 -7.42
CA THR A 273 15.45 7.22 -8.48
C THR A 273 15.40 8.12 -9.72
N THR A 274 15.41 9.44 -9.54
CA THR A 274 15.49 10.39 -10.66
C THR A 274 16.79 10.23 -11.46
N VAL A 275 17.92 10.10 -10.78
CA VAL A 275 19.23 9.92 -11.43
C VAL A 275 19.27 8.62 -12.22
N LEU A 276 18.89 7.51 -11.59
CA LEU A 276 18.89 6.19 -12.24
C LEU A 276 17.87 6.13 -13.39
N GLY A 277 16.70 6.74 -13.24
CA GLY A 277 15.70 6.83 -14.31
C GLY A 277 16.22 7.53 -15.56
N VAL A 278 16.89 8.69 -15.39
CA VAL A 278 17.51 9.41 -16.52
C VAL A 278 18.61 8.59 -17.19
N LEU A 279 19.41 7.85 -16.43
CA LEU A 279 20.44 6.96 -16.98
C LEU A 279 19.83 5.79 -17.76
N GLN A 280 18.75 5.20 -17.25
CA GLN A 280 18.01 4.16 -17.96
C GLN A 280 17.34 4.68 -19.25
N ASP A 281 16.84 5.91 -19.26
CA ASP A 281 16.26 6.54 -20.46
C ASP A 281 17.32 6.85 -21.53
N ARG A 282 18.58 7.04 -21.11
CA ARG A 282 19.74 7.12 -22.01
C ARG A 282 20.22 5.76 -22.53
N GLY A 283 19.52 4.68 -22.18
CA GLY A 283 19.81 3.31 -22.63
C GLY A 283 20.82 2.56 -21.78
N GLN A 284 21.23 3.09 -20.62
CA GLN A 284 22.10 2.34 -19.70
C GLN A 284 21.29 1.27 -18.92
N HIS A 285 21.92 0.14 -18.65
CA HIS A 285 21.40 -0.90 -17.77
C HIS A 285 21.91 -0.63 -16.35
N VAL A 286 21.18 0.20 -15.60
CA VAL A 286 21.52 0.56 -14.22
C VAL A 286 20.48 0.09 -13.22
N ALA A 287 20.95 -0.31 -12.03
CA ALA A 287 20.12 -0.69 -10.88
C ALA A 287 20.59 0.03 -9.61
#